data_AF-A0A428MWL0-F1
#
_entry.id   AF-A0A428MWL0-F1
#
_cell.length_a   1.000
_cell.length_b   1.000
_cell.length_c   1.000
_cell.angle_alpha   90.00
_cell.angle_beta   90.00
_cell.angle_gamma   90.00
#
_symmetry.space_group_name_H-M   'P 1'
#
loop_
_entity.id
_entity.type
_entity.pdbx_description
1 polymer ?
#
loop_
_entity_poly.entity_id
_entity_poly.type
_entity_poly.pdbx_seq_one_letter_code
_entity_poly.pdbx_strand_id
1 'polypeptide(L)'
;MLLINPELYQLLTNKPLPENETLPTSDLLLGSIAHEVAEKLNKMPRFFRRNRHLLTCNQCGKREKYNIGQPLLDYSIVDRSKLVTQEMTVMDKVQFPFYFRCVHCNAAGEWTWSDRLEKAVYLGALGSTENPDDPSIPLNGESRLFDDYKPKWAAQGEEHILKLIKQDQTNAFLWYTLGNLYYKSHRADLAAAVLKKAVELDPTHTEALYTLAQILDTVNLDASQYYFHNVLLTVSTYNDMDVHMLRDVAAHSIWELESMYRESEGKLPVFPSAEAAEHINDSSLHEFLSRTEDEKMNFLNDSDINAKTLNSFYPLAELFLGQQKEKLSKKEQTFHHIVHPEMAKQKQANLEKYKQIRSAGMQLHADIFSYLVEQNGPHTLREVSRFLSISFENEEAFDRDVMTDFAIYEYDWNGEKAVQKYKQDHEEADERLQILEAADNAWSSLFQVKDASKIDGTVLLEDLIYGMDIEMIDNHFSATVDSHELLLYTRILPFSTFNITSGISFLFGKDDAPYLLNQWEKQKEKTEPENRSAYCFKKFYQLYKRADLGLPLDFQTTK
;
A
#
# COMPACT_ATOMS: atom_id res chain seq x y z
N MET A 1 9.03 36.14 15.44
CA MET A 1 10.14 36.49 14.53
C MET A 1 10.64 35.19 13.94
N LEU A 2 10.67 35.07 12.61
CA LEU A 2 11.10 33.85 11.90
C LEU A 2 12.60 33.94 11.62
N LEU A 3 13.41 33.80 12.69
CA LEU A 3 14.86 33.89 12.56
C LEU A 3 15.41 32.78 11.67
N ILE A 4 16.48 33.10 10.96
CA ILE A 4 17.26 32.16 10.16
C ILE A 4 18.69 32.11 10.66
N ASN A 5 19.37 31.00 10.39
CA ASN A 5 20.78 30.88 10.66
C ASN A 5 21.60 31.79 9.72
N PRO A 6 22.47 32.68 10.25
CA PRO A 6 23.42 33.46 9.46
C PRO A 6 24.19 32.68 8.41
N GLU A 7 24.60 31.46 8.75
CA GLU A 7 25.37 30.57 7.89
C GLU A 7 24.55 30.04 6.73
N LEU A 8 23.27 29.72 6.97
CA LEU A 8 22.33 29.33 5.92
C LEU A 8 22.22 30.42 4.85
N TYR A 9 22.07 31.68 5.28
CA TYR A 9 22.01 32.82 4.36
C TYR A 9 23.27 32.90 3.48
N GLN A 10 24.45 32.76 4.09
CA GLN A 10 25.72 32.82 3.36
C GLN A 10 25.85 31.69 2.34
N LEU A 11 25.49 30.46 2.72
CA LEU A 11 25.56 29.30 1.84
C LEU A 11 24.55 29.36 0.69
N LEU A 12 23.35 29.91 0.90
CA LEU A 12 22.34 30.06 -0.14
C LEU A 12 22.65 31.21 -1.10
N THR A 13 23.18 32.33 -0.61
CA THR A 13 23.35 33.56 -1.41
C THR A 13 24.77 33.77 -1.94
N ASN A 14 25.75 33.01 -1.43
CA ASN A 14 27.18 33.25 -1.61
C ASN A 14 27.60 34.69 -1.23
N LYS A 15 26.89 35.33 -0.29
CA LYS A 15 27.15 36.70 0.17
C LYS A 15 27.24 36.75 1.70
N PRO A 16 28.08 37.64 2.27
CA PRO A 16 28.04 37.91 3.69
C PRO A 16 26.69 38.54 4.08
N LEU A 17 26.29 38.38 5.34
CA LEU A 17 25.13 39.10 5.87
C LEU A 17 25.31 40.61 5.74
N PRO A 18 24.24 41.38 5.47
CA PRO A 18 24.29 42.85 5.50
C PRO A 18 24.81 43.36 6.85
N GLU A 19 25.68 44.39 6.85
CA GLU A 19 26.38 44.87 8.06
C GLU A 19 25.44 45.32 9.19
N ASN A 20 24.24 45.80 8.85
CA ASN A 20 23.23 46.25 9.82
C ASN A 20 22.35 45.11 10.36
N GLU A 21 22.54 43.89 9.87
CA GLU A 21 21.68 42.76 10.18
C GLU A 21 22.35 41.79 11.17
N THR A 22 21.77 41.69 12.36
CA THR A 22 22.29 40.83 13.45
C THR A 22 21.35 39.69 13.81
N LEU A 23 20.08 39.78 13.41
CA LEU A 23 19.04 38.80 13.68
C LEU A 23 18.27 38.51 12.39
N PRO A 24 18.95 37.92 11.38
CA PRO A 24 18.36 37.74 10.07
C PRO A 24 17.08 36.93 10.14
N THR A 25 16.08 37.35 9.37
CA THR A 25 14.79 36.67 9.23
C THR A 25 14.66 36.02 7.85
N SER A 26 13.63 35.22 7.68
CA SER A 26 13.25 34.61 6.40
C SER A 26 13.09 35.63 5.27
N ASP A 27 12.81 36.91 5.60
CA ASP A 27 12.66 38.00 4.62
C ASP A 27 13.94 38.26 3.81
N LEU A 28 15.10 37.82 4.30
CA LEU A 28 16.39 37.94 3.62
C LEU A 28 16.69 36.81 2.65
N LEU A 29 15.95 35.70 2.71
CA LEU A 29 16.13 34.60 1.77
C LEU A 29 15.56 35.00 0.41
N LEU A 30 16.45 35.43 -0.48
CA LEU A 30 16.11 35.92 -1.82
C LEU A 30 15.59 34.77 -2.69
N GLY A 31 14.30 34.80 -3.00
CA GLY A 31 13.62 33.93 -3.96
C GLY A 31 12.10 34.11 -3.86
N SER A 32 11.38 34.12 -4.98
CA SER A 32 9.91 34.30 -4.98
C SER A 32 9.21 33.26 -4.10
N ILE A 33 9.61 32.00 -4.23
CA ILE A 33 8.98 30.86 -3.52
C ILE A 33 9.11 30.96 -1.99
N ALA A 34 10.32 31.15 -1.44
CA ALA A 34 10.52 31.17 0.01
C ALA A 34 9.76 32.33 0.68
N HIS A 35 9.72 33.48 -0.01
CA HIS A 35 8.97 34.64 0.44
C HIS A 35 7.46 34.39 0.41
N GLU A 36 6.93 33.88 -0.71
CA GLU A 36 5.52 33.49 -0.85
C GLU A 36 5.08 32.51 0.25
N VAL A 37 5.92 31.49 0.52
CA VAL A 37 5.65 30.51 1.60
C VAL A 37 5.66 31.19 2.97
N ALA A 38 6.63 32.08 3.25
CA ALA A 38 6.70 32.80 4.52
C ALA A 38 5.44 33.64 4.79
N GLU A 39 4.88 34.30 3.77
CA GLU A 39 3.63 35.06 3.88
C GLU A 39 2.42 34.19 4.25
N LYS A 40 2.40 32.93 3.78
CA LYS A 40 1.31 31.98 4.00
C LYS A 40 1.52 31.07 5.22
N LEU A 41 2.72 31.04 5.82
CA LEU A 41 3.10 30.11 6.89
C LEU A 41 2.10 30.05 8.07
N ASN A 42 1.46 31.17 8.41
CA ASN A 42 0.48 31.20 9.50
C ASN A 42 -0.86 30.51 9.18
N LYS A 43 -1.18 30.36 7.89
CA LYS A 43 -2.39 29.73 7.34
C LYS A 43 -2.18 28.26 7.00
N MET A 44 -0.92 27.83 6.84
CA MET A 44 -0.60 26.43 6.60
C MET A 44 -1.08 25.52 7.74
N PRO A 45 -1.46 24.26 7.43
CA PRO A 45 -1.87 23.28 8.43
C PRO A 45 -0.83 23.12 9.54
N ARG A 46 -1.30 22.94 10.78
CA ARG A 46 -0.42 22.72 11.93
C ARG A 46 -0.56 21.29 12.42
N PHE A 47 0.54 20.54 12.31
CA PHE A 47 0.64 19.19 12.87
C PHE A 47 0.62 19.15 14.40
N PHE A 48 0.91 20.26 15.10
CA PHE A 48 0.94 20.30 16.56
C PHE A 48 0.19 21.50 17.15
N ARG A 49 -0.38 21.31 18.34
CA ARG A 49 -0.98 22.40 19.13
C ARG A 49 0.13 23.35 19.61
N ARG A 50 -0.15 24.66 19.58
CA ARG A 50 0.81 25.66 20.07
C ARG A 50 1.03 25.48 21.57
N ASN A 51 2.29 25.41 21.96
CA ASN A 51 2.68 25.24 23.35
C ASN A 51 3.88 26.13 23.69
N ARG A 52 3.63 27.21 24.44
CA ARG A 52 4.66 28.21 24.73
C ARG A 52 5.21 28.04 26.14
N HIS A 53 6.49 27.73 26.22
CA HIS A 53 7.22 27.58 27.48
C HIS A 53 8.29 28.64 27.62
N LEU A 54 8.50 29.11 28.85
CA LEU A 54 9.61 30.01 29.15
C LEU A 54 10.91 29.20 29.13
N LEU A 55 11.85 29.60 28.27
CA LEU A 55 13.17 29.00 28.18
C LEU A 55 14.23 30.08 28.38
N THR A 56 15.35 29.70 28.98
CA THR A 56 16.54 30.56 29.10
C THR A 56 17.58 30.10 28.08
N CYS A 57 18.05 31.02 27.24
CA CYS A 57 19.12 30.71 26.30
C CYS A 57 20.45 30.66 27.06
N ASN A 58 21.14 29.53 27.05
CA ASN A 58 22.41 29.37 27.79
C ASN A 58 23.55 30.22 27.22
N GLN A 59 23.42 30.71 25.97
CA GLN A 59 24.44 31.54 25.34
C GLN A 59 24.36 33.03 25.74
N CYS A 60 23.16 33.60 25.85
CA CYS A 60 22.99 35.03 26.19
C CYS A 60 22.34 35.30 27.56
N GLY A 61 21.90 34.25 28.27
CA GLY A 61 21.25 34.35 29.57
C GLY A 61 19.83 34.94 29.56
N LYS A 62 19.32 35.38 28.40
CA LYS A 62 17.98 35.97 28.28
C LYS A 62 16.89 34.89 28.28
N ARG A 63 15.74 35.25 28.87
CA ARG A 63 14.56 34.39 29.02
C ARG A 63 13.43 34.87 28.11
N GLU A 64 12.80 33.96 27.37
CA GLU A 64 11.66 34.26 26.51
C GLU A 64 10.77 33.03 26.35
N LYS A 65 9.52 33.22 25.93
CA LYS A 65 8.57 32.16 25.64
C LYS A 65 8.71 31.64 24.21
N TYR A 66 9.04 30.36 24.07
CA TYR A 66 9.19 29.69 22.77
C TYR A 66 8.10 28.64 22.57
N ASN A 67 7.67 28.48 21.32
CA ASN A 67 6.87 27.32 20.94
C ASN A 67 7.82 26.13 20.77
N ILE A 68 7.67 25.10 21.59
CA ILE A 68 8.54 23.91 21.55
C ILE A 68 7.96 22.77 20.70
N GLY A 69 6.74 22.97 20.17
CA GLY A 69 5.96 21.93 19.50
C GLY A 69 5.63 20.78 20.45
N GLN A 70 5.58 19.57 19.89
CA GLN A 70 5.35 18.35 20.64
C GLN A 70 6.70 17.66 20.92
N PRO A 71 7.10 17.49 22.19
CA PRO A 71 8.35 16.79 22.51
C PRO A 71 8.27 15.31 22.11
N LEU A 72 9.43 14.70 21.87
CA LEU A 72 9.59 13.28 21.58
C LEU A 72 10.43 12.61 22.67
N LEU A 73 10.03 11.40 23.05
CA LEU A 73 10.76 10.54 23.98
C LEU A 73 10.58 9.10 23.54
N ASP A 74 11.67 8.37 23.32
CA ASP A 74 11.60 6.93 23.17
C ASP A 74 11.26 6.31 24.54
N TYR A 75 10.04 5.79 24.69
CA TYR A 75 9.62 5.18 25.96
C TYR A 75 10.25 3.80 26.18
N SER A 76 10.83 3.17 25.15
CA SER A 76 11.49 1.86 25.30
C SER A 76 12.74 1.93 26.18
N ILE A 77 13.37 3.11 26.26
CA ILE A 77 14.55 3.36 27.10
C ILE A 77 14.20 3.93 28.50
N VAL A 78 12.91 4.02 28.84
CA VAL A 78 12.42 4.60 30.10
C VAL A 78 12.06 3.50 31.09
N ASP A 79 12.84 3.40 32.17
CA ASP A 79 12.49 2.57 33.33
C ASP A 79 11.70 3.42 34.34
N ARG A 80 10.38 3.26 34.36
CA ARG A 80 9.51 4.03 35.27
C ARG A 80 9.85 3.82 36.75
N SER A 81 10.33 2.64 37.13
CA SER A 81 10.69 2.37 38.52
C SER A 81 11.88 3.22 38.96
N LYS A 82 12.92 3.28 38.12
CA LYS A 82 14.10 4.13 38.32
C LYS A 82 13.78 5.61 38.21
N LEU A 83 12.79 5.97 37.40
CA LEU A 83 12.33 7.35 37.30
C LEU A 83 11.65 7.75 38.62
N VAL A 84 10.78 6.91 39.18
CA VAL A 84 10.15 7.19 40.50
C VAL A 84 11.19 7.30 41.62
N THR A 85 12.21 6.45 41.63
CA THR A 85 13.29 6.48 42.64
C THR A 85 14.36 7.54 42.37
N GLN A 86 14.25 8.31 41.27
CA GLN A 86 15.23 9.32 40.82
C GLN A 86 16.63 8.74 40.50
N GLU A 87 16.74 7.44 40.28
CA GLU A 87 17.96 6.78 39.78
C GLU A 87 18.22 7.04 38.29
N MET A 88 17.22 7.58 37.58
CA MET A 88 17.35 8.03 36.21
C MET A 88 16.65 9.37 35.98
N THR A 89 17.08 10.06 34.92
CA THR A 89 16.37 11.20 34.36
C THR A 89 15.98 10.94 32.90
N VAL A 90 14.90 11.59 32.47
CA VAL A 90 14.47 11.66 31.06
C VAL A 90 14.85 12.99 30.41
N MET A 91 15.33 13.98 31.18
CA MET A 91 15.55 15.35 30.68
C MET A 91 16.64 15.44 29.59
N ASP A 92 17.59 14.51 29.60
CA ASP A 92 18.66 14.44 28.58
C ASP A 92 18.30 13.56 27.37
N LYS A 93 17.14 12.90 27.42
CA LYS A 93 16.65 11.98 26.38
C LYS A 93 15.52 12.55 25.54
N VAL A 94 14.90 13.63 26.00
CA VAL A 94 13.77 14.27 25.32
C VAL A 94 14.26 15.17 24.20
N GLN A 95 13.64 15.06 23.04
CA GLN A 95 13.91 15.87 21.87
C GLN A 95 12.77 16.84 21.58
N PHE A 96 13.11 17.98 20.99
CA PHE A 96 12.19 19.05 20.63
C PHE A 96 12.30 19.31 19.12
N PRO A 97 11.43 18.68 18.32
CA PRO A 97 11.52 18.71 16.85
C PRO A 97 11.04 20.04 16.24
N PHE A 98 10.45 20.95 17.02
CA PHE A 98 10.00 22.24 16.51
C PHE A 98 11.18 23.21 16.37
N TYR A 99 11.30 23.88 15.23
CA TYR A 99 12.42 24.77 14.97
C TYR A 99 12.19 26.15 15.57
N PHE A 100 13.17 26.60 16.35
CA PHE A 100 13.30 27.99 16.78
C PHE A 100 14.76 28.30 17.14
N ARG A 101 15.12 29.57 17.09
CA ARG A 101 16.42 30.09 17.54
C ARG A 101 16.20 31.20 18.56
N CYS A 102 17.20 31.52 19.36
CA CYS A 102 17.08 32.57 20.37
C CYS A 102 16.75 33.92 19.73
N VAL A 103 15.64 34.54 20.12
CA VAL A 103 15.19 35.83 19.56
C VAL A 103 16.11 37.01 19.92
N HIS A 104 17.12 36.80 20.76
CA HIS A 104 18.04 37.84 21.20
C HIS A 104 19.47 37.69 20.71
N CYS A 105 19.90 36.49 20.32
CA CYS A 105 21.26 36.24 19.84
C CYS A 105 21.36 35.22 18.69
N ASN A 106 20.23 34.72 18.18
CA ASN A 106 20.15 33.73 17.09
C ASN A 106 20.88 32.40 17.37
N ALA A 107 21.14 32.07 18.64
CA ALA A 107 21.69 30.76 19.02
C ALA A 107 20.72 29.63 18.68
N ALA A 108 21.23 28.48 18.18
CA ALA A 108 20.49 27.21 18.22
C ALA A 108 20.21 26.78 19.67
N GLY A 109 21.10 27.18 20.57
CA GLY A 109 20.95 27.16 22.02
C GLY A 109 20.96 25.78 22.64
N GLU A 110 21.69 25.64 23.74
CA GLU A 110 21.21 24.81 24.83
C GLU A 110 20.24 25.64 25.67
N TRP A 111 19.15 25.01 26.09
CA TRP A 111 18.03 25.71 26.71
C TRP A 111 17.85 25.20 28.13
N THR A 112 17.84 26.12 29.09
CA THR A 112 17.37 25.82 30.45
C THR A 112 15.86 25.95 30.51
N TRP A 113 15.19 24.94 31.03
CA TRP A 113 13.73 24.83 31.03
C TRP A 113 13.11 25.54 32.22
N SER A 114 11.80 25.79 32.14
CA SER A 114 11.04 26.16 33.32
C SER A 114 10.61 24.91 34.09
N ASP A 115 10.48 25.02 35.41
CA ASP A 115 10.00 23.93 36.29
C ASP A 115 8.66 23.36 35.80
N ARG A 116 7.82 24.19 35.17
CA ARG A 116 6.56 23.76 34.58
C ARG A 116 6.76 22.77 33.42
N LEU A 117 7.68 23.08 32.50
CA LEU A 117 7.96 22.20 31.36
C LEU A 117 8.60 20.90 31.84
N GLU A 118 9.57 21.00 32.75
CA GLU A 118 10.24 19.85 33.35
C GLU A 118 9.23 18.92 34.03
N LYS A 119 8.34 19.48 34.87
CA LYS A 119 7.26 18.72 35.51
C LYS A 119 6.34 18.05 34.49
N ALA A 120 5.94 18.75 33.42
CA ALA A 120 5.05 18.20 32.41
C ALA A 120 5.70 17.01 31.67
N VAL A 121 6.97 17.15 31.28
CA VAL A 121 7.75 16.09 30.64
C VAL A 121 7.91 14.88 31.57
N TYR A 122 8.23 15.12 32.84
CA TYR A 122 8.43 14.07 33.83
C TYR A 122 7.15 13.27 34.11
N LEU A 123 6.02 13.97 34.32
CA LEU A 123 4.72 13.33 34.52
C LEU A 123 4.24 12.58 33.27
N GLY A 124 4.54 13.12 32.09
CA GLY A 124 4.33 12.45 30.80
C GLY A 124 5.07 11.12 30.73
N ALA A 125 6.37 11.13 31.03
CA ALA A 125 7.20 9.92 31.05
C ALA A 125 6.70 8.84 32.04
N LEU A 126 6.14 9.27 33.18
CA LEU A 126 5.52 8.38 34.18
C LEU A 126 4.13 7.86 33.76
N GLY A 127 3.51 8.42 32.72
CA GLY A 127 2.11 8.14 32.38
C GLY A 127 1.12 8.65 33.43
N SER A 128 1.51 9.64 34.23
CA SER A 128 0.75 10.19 35.36
C SER A 128 0.31 11.63 35.07
N THR A 129 -0.38 11.84 33.95
CA THR A 129 -0.75 13.16 33.45
C THR A 129 -2.19 13.49 33.82
N GLU A 130 -2.43 14.65 34.46
CA GLU A 130 -3.80 15.12 34.75
C GLU A 130 -4.58 15.47 33.48
N ASN A 131 -3.86 15.89 32.43
CA ASN A 131 -4.41 16.20 31.12
C ASN A 131 -3.62 15.43 30.05
N PRO A 132 -4.11 14.27 29.58
CA PRO A 132 -3.48 13.49 28.52
C PRO A 132 -3.30 14.26 27.20
N ASP A 133 -4.09 15.33 26.98
CA ASP A 133 -4.04 16.17 25.78
C ASP A 133 -3.06 17.36 25.90
N ASP A 134 -2.23 17.44 26.95
CA ASP A 134 -1.23 18.49 27.09
C ASP A 134 -0.11 18.31 26.03
N PRO A 135 0.08 19.27 25.10
CA PRO A 135 1.09 19.18 24.05
C PRO A 135 2.55 19.25 24.58
N SER A 136 2.74 19.44 25.88
CA SER A 136 4.05 19.37 26.54
C SER A 136 4.47 17.92 26.87
N ILE A 137 3.54 16.97 26.83
CA ILE A 137 3.80 15.56 27.13
C ILE A 137 4.56 14.93 25.95
N PRO A 138 5.70 14.25 26.15
CA PRO A 138 6.40 13.64 25.05
C PRO A 138 5.58 12.54 24.36
N LEU A 139 5.53 12.54 23.03
CA LEU A 139 5.06 11.41 22.26
C LEU A 139 6.14 10.34 22.15
N ASN A 140 5.72 9.08 22.03
CA ASN A 140 6.65 7.99 21.80
C ASN A 140 7.30 8.14 20.42
N GLY A 141 8.62 8.28 20.40
CA GLY A 141 9.37 8.39 19.16
C GLY A 141 10.72 9.08 19.35
N GLU A 142 11.47 9.13 18.26
CA GLU A 142 12.80 9.72 18.20
C GLU A 142 12.95 10.44 16.85
N SER A 143 13.58 11.60 16.87
CA SER A 143 14.05 12.30 15.67
C SER A 143 15.52 11.96 15.45
N ARG A 144 15.82 11.51 14.23
CA ARG A 144 17.16 11.09 13.84
C ARG A 144 17.46 11.57 12.42
N LEU A 145 18.68 12.06 12.22
CA LEU A 145 19.19 12.42 10.89
C LEU A 145 19.75 11.18 10.17
N PHE A 146 20.09 11.34 8.89
CA PHE A 146 20.62 10.27 8.03
C PHE A 146 21.90 9.61 8.54
N ASP A 147 22.66 10.29 9.40
CA ASP A 147 23.93 9.82 9.97
C ASP A 147 23.81 9.39 11.44
N ASP A 148 22.61 8.99 11.86
CA ASP A 148 22.24 8.63 13.22
C ASP A 148 22.37 9.75 14.27
N TYR A 149 22.66 10.99 13.87
CA TYR A 149 22.66 12.11 14.80
C TYR A 149 21.25 12.38 15.35
N LYS A 150 21.16 12.49 16.68
CA LYS A 150 19.91 12.67 17.44
C LYS A 150 19.89 14.07 18.04
N PRO A 151 19.48 15.10 17.28
CA PRO A 151 19.46 16.46 17.81
C PRO A 151 18.47 16.55 18.97
N LYS A 152 18.89 17.19 20.07
CA LYS A 152 17.95 17.53 21.16
C LYS A 152 17.00 18.63 20.71
N TRP A 153 17.49 19.55 19.89
CA TRP A 153 16.71 20.66 19.30
C TRP A 153 16.87 20.67 17.80
N ALA A 154 15.80 20.91 17.04
CA ALA A 154 15.86 20.98 15.58
C ALA A 154 16.92 21.98 15.06
N ALA A 155 17.15 23.11 15.76
CA ALA A 155 18.19 24.07 15.39
C ALA A 155 19.63 23.54 15.55
N GLN A 156 19.86 22.55 16.42
CA GLN A 156 21.15 21.83 16.49
C GLN A 156 21.31 20.89 15.30
N GLY A 157 20.21 20.24 14.87
CA GLY A 157 20.19 19.44 13.64
C GLY A 157 20.53 20.29 12.42
N GLU A 158 20.00 21.51 12.33
CA GLU A 158 20.38 22.48 11.29
C GLU A 158 21.89 22.78 11.32
N GLU A 159 22.45 23.14 12.48
CA GLU A 159 23.89 23.45 12.58
C GLU A 159 24.79 22.27 12.21
N HIS A 160 24.38 21.05 12.57
CA HIS A 160 25.07 19.84 12.19
C HIS A 160 25.07 19.64 10.67
N ILE A 161 23.92 19.75 10.01
CA ILE A 161 23.81 19.58 8.55
C ILE A 161 24.54 20.71 7.81
N LEU A 162 24.44 21.96 8.26
CA LEU A 162 25.15 23.10 7.65
C LEU A 162 26.68 22.91 7.68
N LYS A 163 27.21 22.32 8.76
CA LYS A 163 28.63 21.96 8.85
C LYS A 163 29.03 20.92 7.79
N LEU A 164 28.15 19.96 7.49
CA LEU A 164 28.39 18.97 6.43
C LEU A 164 28.28 19.61 5.04
N ILE A 165 27.26 20.46 4.81
CA ILE A 165 27.11 21.23 3.56
C ILE A 165 28.33 22.12 3.31
N LYS A 166 28.93 22.72 4.34
CA LYS A 166 30.18 23.48 4.19
C LYS A 166 31.34 22.66 3.63
N GLN A 167 31.37 21.35 3.91
CA GLN A 167 32.42 20.46 3.41
C GLN A 167 32.17 20.09 1.94
N ASP A 168 30.91 19.93 1.55
CA ASP A 168 30.48 19.70 0.17
C ASP A 168 29.16 20.41 -0.12
N GLN A 169 29.26 21.60 -0.72
CA GLN A 169 28.09 22.43 -1.06
C GLN A 169 27.32 21.93 -2.28
N THR A 170 27.89 20.97 -3.02
CA THR A 170 27.31 20.40 -4.24
C THR A 170 26.49 19.15 -3.98
N ASN A 171 26.50 18.66 -2.74
CA ASN A 171 25.74 17.49 -2.34
C ASN A 171 24.24 17.81 -2.17
N ALA A 172 23.44 17.50 -3.20
CA ALA A 172 22.00 17.72 -3.21
C ALA A 172 21.26 17.02 -2.05
N PHE A 173 21.70 15.81 -1.68
CA PHE A 173 21.11 15.04 -0.59
C PHE A 173 21.22 15.74 0.77
N LEU A 174 22.32 16.44 1.05
CA LEU A 174 22.46 17.22 2.29
C LEU A 174 21.50 18.42 2.33
N TRP A 175 21.31 19.10 1.19
CA TRP A 175 20.34 20.18 1.07
C TRP A 175 18.90 19.68 1.21
N TYR A 176 18.58 18.53 0.60
CA TYR A 176 17.29 17.85 0.78
C TYR A 176 17.06 17.47 2.24
N THR A 177 18.06 16.87 2.90
CA THR A 177 17.98 16.51 4.32
C THR A 177 17.68 17.73 5.19
N LEU A 178 18.35 18.85 4.94
CA LEU A 178 18.09 20.11 5.64
C LEU A 178 16.66 20.61 5.38
N GLY A 179 16.17 20.46 4.15
CA GLY A 179 14.80 20.78 3.77
C GLY A 179 13.76 19.94 4.51
N ASN A 180 13.98 18.63 4.59
CA ASN A 180 13.13 17.69 5.31
C ASN A 180 13.10 18.02 6.82
N LEU A 181 14.27 18.35 7.40
CA LEU A 181 14.34 18.83 8.78
C LEU A 181 13.46 20.08 8.98
N TYR A 182 13.63 21.11 8.15
CA TYR A 182 12.82 22.33 8.27
C TYR A 182 11.33 22.08 8.06
N TYR A 183 10.96 21.26 7.08
CA TYR A 183 9.58 20.94 6.76
C TYR A 183 8.89 20.27 7.97
N LYS A 184 9.51 19.21 8.51
CA LYS A 184 9.05 18.50 9.71
C LYS A 184 9.04 19.39 10.97
N SER A 185 9.89 20.41 10.99
CA SER A 185 9.99 21.39 12.08
C SER A 185 9.14 22.66 11.91
N HIS A 186 8.14 22.65 11.01
CA HIS A 186 7.21 23.76 10.73
C HIS A 186 7.86 25.05 10.23
N ARG A 187 8.96 24.92 9.48
CA ARG A 187 9.62 26.01 8.76
C ARG A 187 9.57 25.76 7.27
N ALA A 188 8.36 25.68 6.72
CA ALA A 188 8.13 25.47 5.29
C ALA A 188 8.80 26.55 4.42
N ASP A 189 8.93 27.77 4.94
CA ASP A 189 9.66 28.87 4.32
C ASP A 189 11.14 28.54 4.09
N LEU A 190 11.82 28.00 5.10
CA LEU A 190 13.22 27.56 4.99
C LEU A 190 13.35 26.28 4.18
N ALA A 191 12.42 25.34 4.38
CA ALA A 191 12.36 24.10 3.63
C ALA A 191 12.30 24.40 2.13
N ALA A 192 11.41 25.28 1.69
CA ALA A 192 11.28 25.63 0.28
C ALA A 192 12.57 26.23 -0.31
N ALA A 193 13.27 27.09 0.46
CA ALA A 193 14.52 27.69 0.03
C ALA A 193 15.62 26.65 -0.21
N VAL A 194 15.81 25.70 0.72
CA VAL A 194 16.87 24.70 0.63
C VAL A 194 16.50 23.50 -0.27
N LEU A 195 15.22 23.14 -0.36
CA LEU A 195 14.74 22.12 -1.30
C LEU A 195 14.91 22.60 -2.74
N LYS A 196 14.62 23.88 -3.00
CA LYS A 196 14.94 24.48 -4.30
C LYS A 196 16.43 24.36 -4.60
N LYS A 197 17.31 24.61 -3.63
CA LYS A 197 18.75 24.43 -3.80
C LYS A 197 19.14 22.97 -4.09
N ALA A 198 18.48 22.00 -3.44
CA ALA A 198 18.67 20.58 -3.71
C ALA A 198 18.29 20.25 -5.17
N VAL A 199 17.14 20.72 -5.64
CA VAL A 199 16.66 20.52 -7.02
C VAL A 199 17.55 21.23 -8.06
N GLU A 200 18.13 22.39 -7.73
CA GLU A 200 19.11 23.05 -8.60
C GLU A 200 20.41 22.24 -8.77
N LEU A 201 20.81 21.48 -7.74
CA LEU A 201 22.01 20.64 -7.76
C LEU A 201 21.74 19.27 -8.40
N ASP A 202 20.56 18.70 -8.13
CA ASP A 202 20.08 17.46 -8.70
C ASP A 202 18.60 17.62 -9.13
N PRO A 203 18.36 17.96 -10.40
CA PRO A 203 17.01 18.09 -10.94
C PRO A 203 16.21 16.79 -10.95
N THR A 204 16.85 15.65 -10.73
CA THR A 204 16.20 14.33 -10.70
C THR A 204 15.86 13.84 -9.29
N HIS A 205 16.11 14.67 -8.26
CA HIS A 205 15.87 14.32 -6.87
C HIS A 205 14.36 14.30 -6.52
N THR A 206 13.70 13.17 -6.79
CA THR A 206 12.25 13.00 -6.68
C THR A 206 11.70 13.38 -5.31
N GLU A 207 12.38 13.04 -4.21
CA GLU A 207 11.93 13.39 -2.86
C GLU A 207 11.92 14.90 -2.59
N ALA A 208 12.90 15.63 -3.11
CA ALA A 208 12.97 17.09 -2.95
C ALA A 208 11.92 17.78 -3.81
N LEU A 209 11.73 17.32 -5.06
CA LEU A 209 10.65 17.78 -5.94
C LEU A 209 9.28 17.58 -5.28
N TYR A 210 9.03 16.38 -4.74
CA TYR A 210 7.77 16.04 -4.10
C TYR A 210 7.51 16.88 -2.85
N THR A 211 8.49 17.00 -1.95
CA THR A 211 8.35 17.84 -0.74
C THR A 211 8.14 19.31 -1.10
N LEU A 212 8.81 19.81 -2.13
CA LEU A 212 8.66 21.20 -2.59
C LEU A 212 7.27 21.43 -3.21
N ALA A 213 6.76 20.48 -3.99
CA ALA A 213 5.42 20.52 -4.55
C ALA A 213 4.35 20.59 -3.44
N GLN A 214 4.46 19.72 -2.43
CA GLN A 214 3.59 19.70 -1.25
C GLN A 214 3.66 20.98 -0.42
N ILE A 215 4.79 21.67 -0.35
CA ILE A 215 4.87 22.97 0.33
C ILE A 215 4.13 24.05 -0.46
N LEU A 216 4.14 23.94 -1.79
CA LEU A 216 3.61 24.95 -2.70
C LEU A 216 2.13 24.80 -3.02
N ASP A 217 1.53 23.63 -2.76
CA ASP A 217 0.13 23.30 -3.07
C ASP A 217 -0.88 24.36 -2.60
N THR A 218 -0.63 24.99 -1.46
CA THR A 218 -1.48 25.97 -0.78
C THR A 218 -0.94 27.39 -0.90
N VAL A 219 0.17 27.56 -1.63
CA VAL A 219 0.90 28.83 -1.76
C VAL A 219 0.83 29.34 -3.20
N ASN A 220 1.19 28.48 -4.16
CA ASN A 220 1.34 28.79 -5.57
C ASN A 220 1.06 27.54 -6.41
N LEU A 221 -0.16 27.44 -6.95
CA LEU A 221 -0.63 26.27 -7.68
C LEU A 221 0.19 26.01 -8.95
N ASP A 222 0.56 27.04 -9.72
CA ASP A 222 1.39 26.89 -10.92
C ASP A 222 2.76 26.30 -10.59
N ALA A 223 3.41 26.80 -9.53
CA ALA A 223 4.69 26.27 -9.09
C ALA A 223 4.56 24.85 -8.54
N SER A 224 3.50 24.57 -7.76
CA SER A 224 3.24 23.24 -7.22
C SER A 224 3.02 22.21 -8.33
N GLN A 225 2.18 22.54 -9.32
CA GLN A 225 1.95 21.72 -10.50
C GLN A 225 3.25 21.42 -11.25
N TYR A 226 4.08 22.44 -11.48
CA TYR A 226 5.39 22.27 -12.11
C TYR A 226 6.25 21.23 -11.36
N TYR A 227 6.35 21.30 -10.04
CA TYR A 227 7.15 20.34 -9.28
C TYR A 227 6.52 18.94 -9.26
N PHE A 228 5.19 18.82 -9.16
CA PHE A 228 4.52 17.51 -9.27
C PHE A 228 4.68 16.89 -10.65
N HIS A 229 4.67 17.66 -11.74
CA HIS A 229 5.04 17.16 -13.08
C HIS A 229 6.47 16.63 -13.08
N ASN A 230 7.44 17.36 -12.50
CA ASN A 230 8.81 16.87 -12.40
C ASN A 230 8.94 15.61 -11.52
N VAL A 231 8.11 15.43 -10.49
CA VAL A 231 8.04 14.16 -9.75
C VAL A 231 7.67 13.03 -10.72
N LEU A 232 6.58 13.17 -11.46
CA LEU A 232 6.15 12.16 -12.44
C LEU A 232 7.23 11.89 -13.50
N LEU A 233 8.01 12.91 -13.88
CA LEU A 233 9.07 12.78 -14.86
C LEU A 233 10.35 12.10 -14.31
N THR A 234 10.53 12.00 -12.99
CA THR A 234 11.80 11.54 -12.37
C THR A 234 11.69 10.20 -11.65
N VAL A 235 10.47 9.77 -11.26
CA VAL A 235 10.25 8.50 -10.54
C VAL A 235 10.80 7.27 -11.28
N SER A 236 10.85 7.28 -12.63
CA SER A 236 11.41 6.16 -13.41
C SER A 236 12.93 5.98 -13.26
N THR A 237 13.66 7.03 -12.88
CA THR A 237 15.13 7.01 -12.76
C THR A 237 15.64 7.12 -11.32
N TYR A 238 14.77 7.44 -10.37
CA TYR A 238 15.15 7.65 -8.97
C TYR A 238 15.32 6.33 -8.22
N ASN A 239 16.49 6.10 -7.62
CA ASN A 239 16.85 4.79 -7.03
C ASN A 239 16.98 4.79 -5.51
N ASP A 240 16.87 5.94 -4.85
CA ASP A 240 17.03 6.06 -3.39
C ASP A 240 15.73 5.72 -2.62
N MET A 241 14.68 5.30 -3.33
CA MET A 241 13.37 4.93 -2.80
C MET A 241 12.92 3.59 -3.41
N ASP A 242 12.23 2.76 -2.62
CA ASP A 242 11.68 1.51 -3.13
C ASP A 242 10.52 1.75 -4.12
N VAL A 243 10.24 0.75 -4.96
CA VAL A 243 9.26 0.88 -6.05
C VAL A 243 7.83 1.09 -5.54
N HIS A 244 7.47 0.57 -4.37
CA HIS A 244 6.13 0.75 -3.80
C HIS A 244 5.96 2.19 -3.31
N MET A 245 6.96 2.75 -2.64
CA MET A 245 6.97 4.15 -2.26
C MET A 245 7.02 5.09 -3.48
N LEU A 246 7.78 4.76 -4.53
CA LEU A 246 7.78 5.52 -5.79
C LEU A 246 6.40 5.51 -6.45
N ARG A 247 5.72 4.35 -6.45
CA ARG A 247 4.35 4.22 -6.95
C ARG A 247 3.38 5.09 -6.14
N ASP A 248 3.49 5.08 -4.81
CA ASP A 248 2.68 5.91 -3.93
C ASP A 248 2.93 7.41 -4.15
N VAL A 249 4.19 7.83 -4.30
CA VAL A 249 4.57 9.21 -4.61
C VAL A 249 4.00 9.65 -5.97
N ALA A 250 4.10 8.81 -7.00
CA ALA A 250 3.53 9.11 -8.32
C ALA A 250 1.99 9.16 -8.27
N ALA A 251 1.35 8.20 -7.59
CA ALA A 251 -0.10 8.16 -7.42
C ALA A 251 -0.63 9.38 -6.67
N HIS A 252 0.04 9.78 -5.58
CA HIS A 252 -0.31 10.98 -4.82
C HIS A 252 -0.10 12.23 -5.65
N SER A 253 0.98 12.30 -6.44
CA SER A 253 1.23 13.43 -7.33
C SER A 253 0.10 13.59 -8.35
N ILE A 254 -0.37 12.50 -8.96
CA ILE A 254 -1.51 12.54 -9.89
C ILE A 254 -2.79 12.97 -9.18
N TRP A 255 -3.03 12.51 -7.96
CA TRP A 255 -4.16 12.97 -7.14
C TRP A 255 -4.10 14.49 -6.95
N GLU A 256 -2.98 15.03 -6.45
CA GLU A 256 -2.84 16.47 -6.22
C GLU A 256 -3.00 17.28 -7.51
N LEU A 257 -2.42 16.79 -8.62
CA LEU A 257 -2.57 17.39 -9.94
C LEU A 257 -4.04 17.39 -10.42
N GLU A 258 -4.81 16.33 -10.13
CA GLU A 258 -6.24 16.29 -10.40
C GLU A 258 -7.01 17.32 -9.56
N SER A 259 -6.65 17.46 -8.28
CA SER A 259 -7.22 18.47 -7.38
C SER A 259 -6.98 19.89 -7.91
N MET A 260 -5.75 20.18 -8.33
CA MET A 260 -5.35 21.46 -8.93
C MET A 260 -6.05 21.73 -10.26
N TYR A 261 -6.21 20.70 -11.10
CA TYR A 261 -6.98 20.81 -12.34
C TYR A 261 -8.42 21.23 -12.05
N ARG A 262 -9.07 20.63 -11.04
CA ARG A 262 -10.43 20.99 -10.63
C ARG A 262 -10.51 22.40 -10.03
N GLU A 263 -9.59 22.77 -9.13
CA GLU A 263 -9.55 24.10 -8.51
C GLU A 263 -9.28 25.22 -9.52
N SER A 264 -8.45 24.94 -10.52
CA SER A 264 -8.10 25.90 -11.58
C SER A 264 -9.11 25.98 -12.73
N GLU A 265 -10.25 25.26 -12.63
CA GLU A 265 -11.25 25.13 -13.70
C GLU A 265 -10.64 24.63 -15.03
N GLY A 266 -9.72 23.67 -14.93
CA GLY A 266 -9.07 23.01 -16.06
C GLY A 266 -7.89 23.78 -16.68
N LYS A 267 -7.45 24.89 -16.07
CA LYS A 267 -6.32 25.68 -16.59
C LYS A 267 -4.97 25.02 -16.35
N LEU A 268 -4.83 24.26 -15.27
CA LEU A 268 -3.60 23.54 -14.92
C LEU A 268 -3.76 22.06 -15.30
N PRO A 269 -3.17 21.59 -16.43
CA PRO A 269 -3.30 20.20 -16.85
C PRO A 269 -2.76 19.21 -15.82
N VAL A 270 -3.43 18.06 -15.69
CA VAL A 270 -3.03 17.02 -14.73
C VAL A 270 -1.67 16.43 -15.11
N PHE A 271 -1.46 16.08 -16.37
CA PHE A 271 -0.26 15.36 -16.82
C PHE A 271 0.77 16.28 -17.50
N PRO A 272 2.07 15.96 -17.43
CA PRO A 272 3.09 16.63 -18.24
C PRO A 272 2.86 16.35 -19.74
N SER A 273 3.50 17.13 -20.61
CA SER A 273 3.41 16.91 -22.06
C SER A 273 4.17 15.66 -22.49
N ALA A 274 3.80 15.10 -23.64
CA ALA A 274 4.49 13.94 -24.21
C ALA A 274 5.97 14.24 -24.50
N GLU A 275 6.29 15.46 -24.94
CA GLU A 275 7.67 15.91 -25.18
C GLU A 275 8.48 15.96 -23.88
N ALA A 276 7.87 16.41 -22.78
CA ALA A 276 8.55 16.46 -21.48
C ALA A 276 8.85 15.06 -20.91
N ALA A 277 8.12 14.04 -21.35
CA ALA A 277 8.29 12.65 -20.92
C ALA A 277 9.18 11.82 -21.86
N GLU A 278 9.76 12.38 -22.93
CA GLU A 278 10.54 11.66 -23.96
C GLU A 278 11.70 10.82 -23.39
N HIS A 279 12.29 11.23 -22.27
CA HIS A 279 13.38 10.47 -21.62
C HIS A 279 12.89 9.23 -20.87
N ILE A 280 11.59 9.10 -20.60
CA ILE A 280 10.98 7.90 -20.03
C ILE A 280 10.66 6.95 -21.18
N ASN A 281 11.56 6.00 -21.44
CA ASN A 281 11.44 5.03 -22.52
C ASN A 281 10.32 3.99 -22.27
N ASP A 282 9.07 4.42 -22.31
CA ASP A 282 7.87 3.60 -22.12
C ASP A 282 6.81 3.96 -23.19
N SER A 283 6.57 3.04 -24.12
CA SER A 283 5.65 3.26 -25.24
C SER A 283 4.21 3.46 -24.79
N SER A 284 3.79 2.80 -23.71
CA SER A 284 2.43 2.91 -23.18
C SER A 284 2.19 4.28 -22.54
N LEU A 285 3.21 4.83 -21.86
CA LEU A 285 3.16 6.20 -21.37
C LEU A 285 3.04 7.22 -22.51
N HIS A 286 3.87 7.10 -23.55
CA HIS A 286 3.81 8.01 -24.70
C HIS A 286 2.47 7.96 -25.44
N GLU A 287 1.93 6.76 -25.65
CA GLU A 287 0.60 6.58 -26.22
C GLU A 287 -0.47 7.27 -25.36
N PHE A 288 -0.42 7.07 -24.04
CA PHE A 288 -1.35 7.70 -23.10
C PHE A 288 -1.24 9.24 -23.13
N LEU A 289 -0.03 9.80 -23.05
CA LEU A 289 0.17 11.26 -23.04
C LEU A 289 -0.21 11.93 -24.36
N SER A 290 -0.23 11.18 -25.47
CA SER A 290 -0.65 11.66 -26.80
C SER A 290 -2.17 11.72 -26.98
N ARG A 291 -2.95 11.18 -26.03
CA ARG A 291 -4.42 11.24 -26.05
C ARG A 291 -4.92 12.65 -25.78
N THR A 292 -6.16 12.92 -26.19
CA THR A 292 -6.84 14.18 -25.88
C THR A 292 -7.00 14.36 -24.36
N GLU A 293 -7.16 15.60 -23.89
CA GLU A 293 -7.41 15.86 -22.46
C GLU A 293 -8.65 15.11 -21.96
N ASP A 294 -9.74 15.09 -22.72
CA ASP A 294 -10.97 14.37 -22.34
C ASP A 294 -10.72 12.86 -22.16
N GLU A 295 -9.96 12.24 -23.07
CA GLU A 295 -9.57 10.84 -22.96
C GLU A 295 -8.69 10.56 -21.74
N LYS A 296 -7.72 11.43 -21.44
CA LYS A 296 -6.87 11.31 -20.25
C LYS A 296 -7.69 11.44 -18.97
N MET A 297 -8.64 12.37 -18.94
CA MET A 297 -9.51 12.60 -17.78
C MET A 297 -10.52 11.47 -17.54
N ASN A 298 -10.94 10.73 -18.58
CA ASN A 298 -11.81 9.57 -18.40
C ASN A 298 -11.20 8.49 -17.49
N PHE A 299 -9.88 8.27 -17.55
CA PHE A 299 -9.18 7.34 -16.66
C PHE A 299 -9.20 7.76 -15.19
N LEU A 300 -9.37 9.05 -14.91
CA LEU A 300 -9.49 9.60 -13.55
C LEU A 300 -10.94 9.61 -13.06
N ASN A 301 -11.92 9.52 -13.95
CA ASN A 301 -13.34 9.64 -13.65
C ASN A 301 -14.07 8.29 -13.49
N ASP A 302 -13.48 7.19 -13.97
CA ASP A 302 -14.10 5.85 -13.93
C ASP A 302 -14.07 5.20 -12.52
N SER A 303 -13.29 5.77 -11.60
CA SER A 303 -13.32 5.38 -10.19
C SER A 303 -14.54 6.02 -9.52
N ASP A 304 -15.49 5.19 -9.10
CA ASP A 304 -16.70 5.54 -8.33
C ASP A 304 -16.44 6.74 -7.39
N ILE A 305 -17.13 7.86 -7.65
CA ILE A 305 -16.86 9.20 -7.10
C ILE A 305 -16.89 9.23 -5.55
N ASN A 306 -17.46 8.20 -4.92
CA ASN A 306 -17.57 8.08 -3.47
C ASN A 306 -16.45 7.26 -2.78
N ALA A 307 -15.46 6.74 -3.53
CA ALA A 307 -14.42 5.88 -2.96
C ALA A 307 -13.02 6.04 -3.62
N LYS A 308 -12.65 7.24 -4.08
CA LYS A 308 -11.27 7.49 -4.53
C LYS A 308 -10.28 7.23 -3.39
N THR A 309 -9.37 6.29 -3.63
CA THR A 309 -8.27 5.92 -2.72
C THR A 309 -6.96 6.10 -3.46
N LEU A 310 -5.83 6.14 -2.76
CA LEU A 310 -4.52 6.26 -3.43
C LEU A 310 -4.33 5.18 -4.52
N ASN A 311 -4.81 3.97 -4.25
CA ASN A 311 -4.70 2.81 -5.15
C ASN A 311 -5.44 3.00 -6.48
N SER A 312 -6.47 3.86 -6.56
CA SER A 312 -7.16 4.10 -7.83
C SER A 312 -6.27 4.83 -8.85
N PHE A 313 -5.18 5.45 -8.40
CA PHE A 313 -4.21 6.14 -9.26
C PHE A 313 -3.03 5.26 -9.66
N TYR A 314 -2.89 4.05 -9.10
CA TYR A 314 -1.79 3.14 -9.42
C TYR A 314 -1.64 2.84 -10.92
N PRO A 315 -2.73 2.63 -11.72
CA PRO A 315 -2.57 2.32 -13.15
C PRO A 315 -1.84 3.40 -13.92
N LEU A 316 -2.11 4.67 -13.58
CA LEU A 316 -1.46 5.82 -14.19
C LEU A 316 -0.07 6.04 -13.61
N ALA A 317 0.08 5.90 -12.28
CA ALA A 317 1.37 6.04 -11.61
C ALA A 317 2.41 5.06 -12.18
N GLU A 318 2.01 3.81 -12.45
CA GLU A 318 2.88 2.78 -13.00
C GLU A 318 3.33 3.07 -14.43
N LEU A 319 2.58 3.84 -15.23
CA LEU A 319 3.09 4.31 -16.53
C LEU A 319 4.31 5.22 -16.37
N PHE A 320 4.32 6.07 -15.34
CA PHE A 320 5.44 6.97 -15.05
C PHE A 320 6.64 6.28 -14.42
N LEU A 321 6.47 5.10 -13.80
CA LEU A 321 7.58 4.30 -13.27
C LEU A 321 8.50 3.76 -14.37
N GLY A 322 8.06 3.72 -15.63
CA GLY A 322 8.85 3.15 -16.74
C GLY A 322 9.31 1.72 -16.42
N GLN A 323 10.61 1.44 -16.56
CA GLN A 323 11.17 0.12 -16.25
C GLN A 323 11.10 -0.25 -14.75
N GLN A 324 10.96 0.71 -13.84
CA GLN A 324 10.89 0.39 -12.40
C GLN A 324 9.66 -0.44 -12.05
N LYS A 325 8.57 -0.35 -12.81
CA LYS A 325 7.36 -1.15 -12.56
C LYS A 325 7.58 -2.65 -12.67
N GLU A 326 8.64 -3.09 -13.38
CA GLU A 326 9.03 -4.51 -13.44
C GLU A 326 9.57 -5.04 -12.10
N LYS A 327 9.92 -4.15 -11.16
CA LYS A 327 10.26 -4.53 -9.77
C LYS A 327 9.01 -4.83 -8.93
N LEU A 328 7.83 -4.39 -9.35
CA LEU A 328 6.56 -4.80 -8.73
C LEU A 328 6.29 -6.25 -9.11
N SER A 329 5.69 -7.01 -8.20
CA SER A 329 5.19 -8.33 -8.58
C SER A 329 4.11 -8.16 -9.64
N LYS A 330 4.02 -9.07 -10.60
CA LYS A 330 2.97 -9.04 -11.64
C LYS A 330 1.55 -8.93 -11.04
N LYS A 331 1.38 -9.48 -9.83
CA LYS A 331 0.16 -9.43 -9.04
C LYS A 331 -0.26 -8.06 -8.53
N GLU A 332 0.72 -7.18 -8.38
CA GLU A 332 0.52 -5.81 -7.92
C GLU A 332 0.45 -4.81 -9.05
N GLN A 333 0.83 -5.20 -10.28
CA GLN A 333 0.78 -4.33 -11.45
C GLN A 333 -0.67 -4.08 -11.87
N THR A 334 -0.93 -2.84 -12.29
CA THR A 334 -2.27 -2.30 -12.52
C THR A 334 -2.34 -1.49 -13.82
N PHE A 335 -1.21 -1.17 -14.45
CA PHE A 335 -1.15 -0.34 -15.66
C PHE A 335 -1.85 -0.97 -16.88
N HIS A 336 -2.09 -2.29 -16.90
CA HIS A 336 -2.83 -2.97 -17.97
C HIS A 336 -4.24 -2.43 -18.14
N HIS A 337 -4.81 -1.80 -17.11
CA HIS A 337 -6.10 -1.09 -17.19
C HIS A 337 -6.08 0.09 -18.15
N ILE A 338 -4.91 0.72 -18.36
CA ILE A 338 -4.75 1.85 -19.28
C ILE A 338 -4.44 1.37 -20.70
N VAL A 339 -3.63 0.31 -20.81
CA VAL A 339 -3.18 -0.25 -22.10
C VAL A 339 -4.29 -1.03 -22.81
N HIS A 340 -5.13 -1.72 -22.04
CA HIS A 340 -6.24 -2.53 -22.56
C HIS A 340 -7.57 -2.17 -21.85
N PRO A 341 -8.12 -0.96 -22.08
CA PRO A 341 -9.28 -0.46 -21.34
C PRO A 341 -10.53 -1.33 -21.51
N GLU A 342 -10.77 -1.87 -22.72
CA GLU A 342 -11.89 -2.79 -22.97
C GLU A 342 -11.75 -4.09 -22.16
N MET A 343 -10.53 -4.62 -22.02
CA MET A 343 -10.28 -5.82 -21.22
C MET A 343 -10.53 -5.54 -19.74
N ALA A 344 -10.07 -4.40 -19.22
CA ALA A 344 -10.29 -4.01 -17.83
C ALA A 344 -11.77 -3.81 -17.52
N LYS A 345 -12.50 -3.13 -18.41
CA LYS A 345 -13.95 -2.96 -18.30
C LYS A 345 -14.69 -4.30 -18.29
N GLN A 346 -14.29 -5.24 -19.15
CA GLN A 346 -14.85 -6.59 -19.15
C GLN A 346 -14.55 -7.35 -17.86
N LYS A 347 -13.33 -7.25 -17.33
CA LYS A 347 -12.94 -7.87 -16.05
C LYS A 347 -13.73 -7.30 -14.88
N GLN A 348 -13.94 -5.98 -14.84
CA GLN A 348 -14.78 -5.34 -13.83
C GLN A 348 -16.24 -5.80 -13.91
N ALA A 349 -16.83 -5.83 -15.12
CA ALA A 349 -18.18 -6.34 -15.33
C ALA A 349 -18.31 -7.81 -14.90
N ASN A 350 -17.31 -8.64 -15.20
CA ASN A 350 -17.25 -10.03 -14.75
C ASN A 350 -17.19 -10.12 -13.23
N LEU A 351 -16.41 -9.26 -12.57
CA LEU A 351 -16.29 -9.23 -11.11
C LEU A 351 -17.60 -8.81 -10.42
N GLU A 352 -18.33 -7.85 -10.98
CA GLU A 352 -19.66 -7.46 -10.50
C GLU A 352 -20.67 -8.59 -10.64
N LYS A 353 -20.70 -9.24 -11.82
CA LYS A 353 -21.53 -10.42 -12.06
C LYS A 353 -21.18 -11.56 -11.11
N TYR A 354 -19.89 -11.80 -10.87
CA TYR A 354 -19.42 -12.77 -9.89
C TYR A 354 -19.95 -12.48 -8.48
N LYS A 355 -19.91 -11.22 -8.02
CA LYS A 355 -20.44 -10.83 -6.70
C LYS A 355 -21.94 -11.12 -6.57
N GLN A 356 -22.72 -10.84 -7.62
CA GLN A 356 -24.16 -11.14 -7.64
C GLN A 356 -24.40 -12.65 -7.54
N ILE A 357 -23.72 -13.43 -8.38
CA ILE A 357 -23.82 -14.90 -8.41
C ILE A 357 -23.39 -15.50 -7.07
N ARG A 358 -22.28 -15.05 -6.49
CA ARG A 358 -21.79 -15.56 -5.20
C ARG A 358 -22.74 -15.25 -4.06
N SER A 359 -23.38 -14.08 -4.08
CA SER A 359 -24.40 -13.71 -3.10
C SER A 359 -25.65 -14.58 -3.22
N ALA A 360 -26.12 -14.85 -4.44
CA ALA A 360 -27.30 -15.68 -4.69
C ALA A 360 -27.04 -17.18 -4.40
N GLY A 361 -25.80 -17.65 -4.64
CA GLY A 361 -25.41 -19.05 -4.48
C GLY A 361 -25.04 -19.47 -3.06
N MET A 362 -25.05 -18.57 -2.08
CA MET A 362 -24.53 -18.83 -0.71
C MET A 362 -25.19 -20.03 -0.02
N GLN A 363 -26.48 -20.28 -0.28
CA GLN A 363 -27.23 -21.41 0.30
C GLN A 363 -27.46 -22.57 -0.67
N LEU A 364 -27.18 -22.38 -1.97
CA LEU A 364 -27.50 -23.37 -3.01
C LEU A 364 -26.82 -24.72 -2.76
N HIS A 365 -25.57 -24.75 -2.28
CA HIS A 365 -24.90 -26.02 -1.93
C HIS A 365 -25.62 -26.78 -0.81
N ALA A 366 -26.10 -26.07 0.21
CA ALA A 366 -26.83 -26.68 1.32
C ALA A 366 -28.21 -27.17 0.87
N ASP A 367 -28.86 -26.44 -0.03
CA ASP A 367 -30.16 -26.82 -0.60
C ASP A 367 -30.05 -28.09 -1.44
N ILE A 368 -29.06 -28.16 -2.35
CA ILE A 368 -28.83 -29.36 -3.19
C ILE A 368 -28.51 -30.58 -2.31
N PHE A 369 -27.67 -30.40 -1.29
CA PHE A 369 -27.34 -31.47 -0.36
C PHE A 369 -28.55 -31.94 0.46
N SER A 370 -29.37 -30.99 0.95
CA SER A 370 -30.59 -31.30 1.69
C SER A 370 -31.57 -32.07 0.81
N TYR A 371 -31.79 -31.62 -0.42
CA TYR A 371 -32.60 -32.31 -1.41
C TYR A 371 -32.11 -33.75 -1.66
N LEU A 372 -30.80 -33.94 -1.85
CA LEU A 372 -30.22 -35.29 -2.02
C LEU A 372 -30.54 -36.20 -0.83
N VAL A 373 -30.39 -35.69 0.40
CA VAL A 373 -30.64 -36.45 1.64
C VAL A 373 -32.13 -36.69 1.84
N GLU A 374 -33.00 -35.78 1.45
CA GLU A 374 -34.46 -35.94 1.54
C GLU A 374 -34.97 -37.00 0.56
N GLN A 375 -34.47 -36.99 -0.68
CA GLN A 375 -34.93 -37.91 -1.73
C GLN A 375 -34.33 -39.32 -1.60
N ASN A 376 -33.06 -39.44 -1.21
CA ASN A 376 -32.39 -40.74 -1.06
C ASN A 376 -32.25 -41.18 0.40
N GLY A 377 -32.56 -40.37 1.39
CA GLY A 377 -32.37 -40.71 2.80
C GLY A 377 -30.90 -40.67 3.26
N PRO A 378 -30.65 -40.89 4.57
CA PRO A 378 -29.34 -40.70 5.19
C PRO A 378 -28.30 -41.78 4.84
N HIS A 379 -28.69 -42.84 4.13
CA HIS A 379 -27.77 -43.91 3.77
C HIS A 379 -26.78 -43.48 2.67
N THR A 380 -27.14 -42.49 1.84
CA THR A 380 -26.28 -41.87 0.82
C THR A 380 -24.93 -41.47 1.39
N LEU A 381 -24.91 -40.82 2.57
CA LEU A 381 -23.66 -40.41 3.20
C LEU A 381 -22.79 -41.59 3.65
N ARG A 382 -23.41 -42.72 4.02
CA ARG A 382 -22.65 -43.94 4.37
C ARG A 382 -22.00 -44.56 3.13
N GLU A 383 -22.63 -44.42 1.97
CA GLU A 383 -22.07 -44.88 0.69
C GLU A 383 -20.93 -43.98 0.24
N VAL A 384 -21.11 -42.66 0.31
CA VAL A 384 -20.05 -41.68 0.05
C VAL A 384 -18.85 -41.90 0.98
N SER A 385 -19.10 -42.07 2.29
CA SER A 385 -18.07 -42.38 3.29
C SER A 385 -17.30 -43.66 2.94
N ARG A 386 -18.01 -44.76 2.61
CA ARG A 386 -17.37 -46.01 2.17
C ARG A 386 -16.56 -45.82 0.88
N PHE A 387 -17.10 -45.08 -0.08
CA PHE A 387 -16.42 -44.83 -1.34
C PHE A 387 -15.13 -44.06 -1.13
N LEU A 388 -15.17 -42.94 -0.39
CA LEU A 388 -14.00 -42.11 -0.12
C LEU A 388 -13.05 -42.71 0.93
N SER A 389 -13.48 -43.73 1.65
CA SER A 389 -12.76 -44.32 2.79
C SER A 389 -12.57 -43.33 3.94
N ILE A 390 -13.58 -42.50 4.19
CA ILE A 390 -13.65 -41.52 5.29
C ILE A 390 -14.48 -42.12 6.41
N SER A 391 -13.97 -42.12 7.65
CA SER A 391 -14.74 -42.63 8.79
C SER A 391 -15.93 -41.72 9.10
N PHE A 392 -17.12 -42.32 9.25
CA PHE A 392 -18.33 -41.59 9.62
C PHE A 392 -18.27 -41.01 11.04
N GLU A 393 -17.40 -41.57 11.89
CA GLU A 393 -17.14 -41.08 13.26
C GLU A 393 -16.09 -39.97 13.29
N ASN A 394 -15.53 -39.56 12.14
CA ASN A 394 -14.54 -38.49 12.11
C ASN A 394 -15.17 -37.12 12.39
N GLU A 395 -14.63 -36.40 13.38
CA GLU A 395 -15.10 -35.06 13.75
C GLU A 395 -14.39 -33.93 12.96
N GLU A 396 -13.40 -34.23 12.12
CA GLU A 396 -12.74 -33.23 11.28
C GLU A 396 -13.74 -32.56 10.32
N ALA A 397 -13.87 -31.22 10.42
CA ALA A 397 -14.77 -30.44 9.58
C ALA A 397 -14.46 -30.60 8.09
N PHE A 398 -13.17 -30.59 7.73
CA PHE A 398 -12.72 -30.72 6.35
C PHE A 398 -13.19 -32.01 5.67
N ASP A 399 -13.09 -33.15 6.35
CA ASP A 399 -13.51 -34.43 5.77
C ASP A 399 -15.03 -34.47 5.52
N ARG A 400 -15.83 -33.79 6.36
CA ARG A 400 -17.28 -33.62 6.12
C ARG A 400 -17.56 -32.74 4.92
N ASP A 401 -16.79 -31.68 4.72
CA ASP A 401 -16.91 -30.81 3.55
C ASP A 401 -16.54 -31.56 2.27
N VAL A 402 -15.50 -32.40 2.30
CA VAL A 402 -15.13 -33.29 1.18
C VAL A 402 -16.25 -34.26 0.84
N MET A 403 -16.86 -34.90 1.85
CA MET A 403 -17.99 -35.81 1.64
C MET A 403 -19.20 -35.09 1.04
N THR A 404 -19.48 -33.88 1.52
CA THR A 404 -20.62 -33.07 1.06
C THR A 404 -20.41 -32.64 -0.39
N ASP A 405 -19.23 -32.13 -0.73
CA ASP A 405 -18.88 -31.76 -2.11
C ASP A 405 -18.96 -32.93 -3.07
N PHE A 406 -18.39 -34.08 -2.69
CA PHE A 406 -18.45 -35.31 -3.48
C PHE A 406 -19.90 -35.77 -3.70
N ALA A 407 -20.73 -35.72 -2.65
CA ALA A 407 -22.13 -36.12 -2.73
C ALA A 407 -22.93 -35.26 -3.73
N ILE A 408 -22.61 -33.98 -3.83
CA ILE A 408 -23.30 -33.05 -4.74
C ILE A 408 -22.88 -33.26 -6.19
N TYR A 409 -21.58 -33.37 -6.43
CA TYR A 409 -21.00 -33.20 -7.77
C TYR A 409 -20.40 -34.46 -8.40
N GLU A 410 -20.19 -35.53 -7.64
CA GLU A 410 -19.53 -36.74 -8.13
C GLU A 410 -20.32 -38.02 -7.85
N TYR A 411 -21.18 -38.03 -6.84
CA TYR A 411 -21.99 -39.19 -6.49
C TYR A 411 -23.01 -39.50 -7.60
N ASP A 412 -22.97 -40.74 -8.08
CA ASP A 412 -23.90 -41.26 -9.07
C ASP A 412 -25.25 -41.59 -8.42
N TRP A 413 -26.26 -40.80 -8.75
CA TRP A 413 -27.64 -41.01 -8.35
C TRP A 413 -28.47 -41.49 -9.55
N ASN A 414 -28.35 -42.79 -9.87
CA ASN A 414 -29.08 -43.46 -10.95
C ASN A 414 -28.77 -42.89 -12.35
N GLY A 415 -27.49 -42.64 -12.64
CA GLY A 415 -26.99 -42.13 -13.91
C GLY A 415 -26.80 -40.61 -13.97
N GLU A 416 -27.15 -39.89 -12.91
CA GLU A 416 -27.06 -38.42 -12.85
C GLU A 416 -26.51 -37.97 -11.49
N LYS A 417 -25.94 -36.76 -11.46
CA LYS A 417 -25.42 -36.13 -10.24
C LYS A 417 -26.54 -35.42 -9.47
N ALA A 418 -26.36 -35.20 -8.17
CA ALA A 418 -27.35 -34.50 -7.35
C ALA A 418 -27.64 -33.08 -7.85
N VAL A 419 -26.61 -32.35 -8.30
CA VAL A 419 -26.77 -31.01 -8.89
C VAL A 419 -27.63 -31.01 -10.16
N GLN A 420 -27.49 -32.05 -11.00
CA GLN A 420 -28.27 -32.19 -12.23
C GLN A 420 -29.75 -32.44 -11.94
N LYS A 421 -30.04 -33.35 -11.01
CA LYS A 421 -31.42 -33.64 -10.61
C LYS A 421 -32.07 -32.47 -9.89
N TYR A 422 -31.33 -31.81 -9.01
CA TYR A 422 -31.82 -30.60 -8.35
C TYR A 422 -32.29 -29.56 -9.37
N LYS A 423 -31.47 -29.30 -10.41
CA LYS A 423 -31.80 -28.38 -11.51
C LYS A 423 -33.06 -28.81 -12.29
N GLN A 424 -33.26 -30.10 -12.51
CA GLN A 424 -34.43 -30.60 -13.25
C GLN A 424 -35.73 -30.48 -12.45
N ASP A 425 -35.64 -30.64 -11.13
CA ASP A 425 -36.81 -30.70 -10.24
C ASP A 425 -37.20 -29.35 -9.62
N HIS A 426 -36.36 -28.31 -9.76
CA HIS A 426 -36.57 -27.00 -9.14
C HIS A 426 -36.55 -25.87 -10.15
N GLU A 427 -37.49 -24.92 -9.99
CA GLU A 427 -37.41 -23.61 -10.62
C GLU A 427 -36.63 -22.65 -9.72
N GLU A 428 -35.56 -22.06 -10.25
CA GLU A 428 -34.64 -21.20 -9.52
C GLU A 428 -34.55 -19.80 -10.13
N ALA A 429 -34.11 -18.82 -9.33
CA ALA A 429 -33.78 -17.50 -9.82
C ALA A 429 -32.64 -17.56 -10.86
N ASP A 430 -32.60 -16.58 -11.77
CA ASP A 430 -31.65 -16.56 -12.90
C ASP A 430 -30.19 -16.75 -12.46
N GLU A 431 -29.77 -16.10 -11.38
CA GLU A 431 -28.40 -16.20 -10.86
C GLU A 431 -28.08 -17.61 -10.35
N ARG A 432 -29.02 -18.29 -9.68
CA ARG A 432 -28.85 -19.67 -9.19
C ARG A 432 -28.91 -20.66 -10.35
N LEU A 433 -29.77 -20.43 -11.33
CA LEU A 433 -29.85 -21.24 -12.54
C LEU A 433 -28.52 -21.21 -13.32
N GLN A 434 -27.89 -20.04 -13.45
CA GLN A 434 -26.57 -19.92 -14.07
C GLN A 434 -25.50 -20.74 -13.34
N ILE A 435 -25.55 -20.85 -12.01
CA ILE A 435 -24.63 -21.72 -11.24
C ILE A 435 -24.89 -23.19 -11.56
N LEU A 436 -26.15 -23.60 -11.61
CA LEU A 436 -26.54 -24.98 -11.93
C LEU A 436 -26.15 -25.35 -13.37
N GLU A 437 -26.29 -24.43 -14.33
CA GLU A 437 -25.83 -24.61 -15.70
C GLU A 437 -24.31 -24.68 -15.82
N ALA A 438 -23.57 -23.86 -15.07
CA ALA A 438 -22.12 -23.95 -15.00
C ALA A 438 -21.68 -25.27 -14.36
N ALA A 439 -22.41 -25.78 -13.37
CA ALA A 439 -22.14 -27.05 -12.72
C ALA A 439 -22.28 -28.26 -13.66
N ASP A 440 -23.23 -28.21 -14.61
CA ASP A 440 -23.39 -29.27 -15.63
C ASP A 440 -22.16 -29.39 -16.55
N ASN A 441 -21.46 -28.28 -16.76
CA ASN A 441 -20.26 -28.19 -17.60
C ASN A 441 -18.96 -28.15 -16.78
N ALA A 442 -19.03 -28.39 -15.47
CA ALA A 442 -17.89 -28.30 -14.60
C ALA A 442 -16.88 -29.43 -14.83
N TRP A 443 -15.60 -29.13 -14.67
CA TRP A 443 -14.53 -30.12 -14.70
C TRP A 443 -13.59 -29.93 -13.51
N SER A 444 -12.97 -31.01 -13.08
CA SER A 444 -11.88 -30.96 -12.11
C SER A 444 -10.56 -31.21 -12.81
N SER A 445 -9.54 -30.45 -12.43
CA SER A 445 -8.18 -30.65 -12.93
C SER A 445 -7.13 -30.33 -11.87
N LEU A 446 -5.88 -30.68 -12.19
CA LEU A 446 -4.70 -30.23 -11.46
C LEU A 446 -4.14 -29.00 -12.16
N PHE A 447 -4.17 -27.87 -11.46
CA PHE A 447 -3.74 -26.59 -11.96
C PHE A 447 -2.42 -26.16 -11.33
N GLN A 448 -1.51 -25.62 -12.12
CA GLN A 448 -0.40 -24.83 -11.60
C GLN A 448 -0.81 -23.36 -11.61
N VAL A 449 -0.57 -22.65 -10.50
CA VAL A 449 -0.72 -21.19 -10.51
C VAL A 449 0.39 -20.61 -11.38
N LYS A 450 0.02 -19.73 -12.33
CA LYS A 450 0.96 -18.99 -13.18
C LYS A 450 1.07 -17.54 -12.74
N ASP A 451 -0.07 -16.95 -12.42
CA ASP A 451 -0.14 -15.55 -12.01
C ASP A 451 -1.41 -15.28 -11.20
N ALA A 452 -1.49 -14.15 -10.53
CA ALA A 452 -2.70 -13.71 -9.84
C ALA A 452 -2.76 -12.19 -9.84
N SER A 453 -3.94 -11.59 -9.95
CA SER A 453 -4.14 -10.15 -9.84
C SER A 453 -5.04 -9.86 -8.65
N LYS A 454 -4.49 -9.19 -7.63
CA LYS A 454 -5.29 -8.76 -6.47
C LYS A 454 -6.33 -7.71 -6.86
N ILE A 455 -6.09 -6.98 -7.95
CA ILE A 455 -6.91 -5.85 -8.38
C ILE A 455 -8.06 -6.32 -9.24
N ASP A 456 -7.77 -7.19 -10.21
CA ASP A 456 -8.81 -7.80 -11.05
C ASP A 456 -9.61 -8.87 -10.27
N GLY A 457 -9.08 -9.33 -9.13
CA GLY A 457 -9.65 -10.45 -8.40
C GLY A 457 -9.46 -11.77 -9.13
N THR A 458 -8.47 -11.89 -10.02
CA THR A 458 -8.28 -13.06 -10.89
C THR A 458 -7.03 -13.86 -10.57
N VAL A 459 -7.04 -15.14 -10.97
CA VAL A 459 -5.90 -16.05 -10.91
C VAL A 459 -5.76 -16.74 -12.26
N LEU A 460 -4.56 -16.67 -12.84
CA LEU A 460 -4.20 -17.39 -14.06
C LEU A 460 -3.63 -18.76 -13.68
N LEU A 461 -4.25 -19.79 -14.21
CA LEU A 461 -3.94 -21.18 -13.95
C LEU A 461 -3.55 -21.89 -15.26
N GLU A 462 -2.54 -22.76 -15.18
CA GLU A 462 -2.24 -23.74 -16.22
C GLU A 462 -2.86 -25.08 -15.85
N ASP A 463 -3.73 -25.60 -16.71
CA ASP A 463 -4.28 -26.94 -16.58
C ASP A 463 -3.23 -27.97 -17.00
N LEU A 464 -2.63 -28.65 -16.02
CA LEU A 464 -1.56 -29.62 -16.26
C LEU A 464 -2.05 -30.94 -16.86
N ILE A 465 -3.36 -31.20 -16.81
CA ILE A 465 -3.96 -32.44 -17.30
C ILE A 465 -4.43 -32.27 -18.75
N TYR A 466 -5.07 -31.15 -19.07
CA TYR A 466 -5.66 -30.90 -20.38
C TYR A 466 -4.85 -29.93 -21.25
N GLY A 467 -3.83 -29.27 -20.69
CA GLY A 467 -2.85 -28.47 -21.44
C GLY A 467 -3.39 -27.12 -21.91
N MET A 468 -4.21 -26.45 -21.10
CA MET A 468 -4.79 -25.14 -21.42
C MET A 468 -4.66 -24.16 -20.26
N ASP A 469 -4.46 -22.88 -20.58
CA ASP A 469 -4.48 -21.83 -19.58
C ASP A 469 -5.91 -21.32 -19.36
N ILE A 470 -6.29 -21.11 -18.11
CA ILE A 470 -7.57 -20.53 -17.72
C ILE A 470 -7.37 -19.38 -16.73
N GLU A 471 -8.20 -18.35 -16.85
CA GLU A 471 -8.32 -17.31 -15.84
C GLU A 471 -9.59 -17.56 -15.03
N MET A 472 -9.48 -17.52 -13.70
CA MET A 472 -10.60 -17.64 -12.77
C MET A 472 -10.71 -16.41 -11.86
N ILE A 473 -11.90 -16.14 -11.34
CA ILE A 473 -12.15 -15.09 -10.34
C ILE A 473 -12.16 -15.71 -8.93
N ASP A 474 -11.29 -15.23 -8.06
CA ASP A 474 -11.30 -15.49 -6.62
C ASP A 474 -10.60 -14.34 -5.87
N ASN A 475 -11.37 -13.43 -5.27
CA ASN A 475 -10.84 -12.26 -4.58
C ASN A 475 -9.95 -12.59 -3.38
N HIS A 476 -10.19 -13.71 -2.71
CA HIS A 476 -9.41 -14.06 -1.52
C HIS A 476 -8.12 -14.74 -1.95
N PHE A 477 -8.23 -15.76 -2.80
CA PHE A 477 -7.09 -16.52 -3.29
C PHE A 477 -6.15 -15.67 -4.14
N SER A 478 -6.69 -14.80 -5.01
CA SER A 478 -5.86 -13.87 -5.80
C SER A 478 -5.05 -12.92 -4.91
N ALA A 479 -5.57 -12.57 -3.72
CA ALA A 479 -4.87 -11.71 -2.77
C ALA A 479 -3.81 -12.45 -1.94
N THR A 480 -3.96 -13.75 -1.69
CA THR A 480 -3.10 -14.51 -0.77
C THR A 480 -2.08 -15.43 -1.45
N VAL A 481 -2.34 -15.89 -2.67
CA VAL A 481 -1.47 -16.87 -3.36
C VAL A 481 -0.12 -16.27 -3.77
N ASP A 482 0.96 -17.01 -3.56
CA ASP A 482 2.28 -16.75 -4.16
C ASP A 482 2.43 -17.66 -5.39
N SER A 483 2.55 -17.04 -6.56
CA SER A 483 2.00 -17.58 -7.81
C SER A 483 2.79 -18.71 -8.45
N HIS A 484 3.93 -19.16 -7.90
CA HIS A 484 4.84 -20.05 -8.63
C HIS A 484 5.16 -21.39 -7.96
N GLU A 485 4.72 -21.64 -6.72
CA GLU A 485 5.13 -22.83 -5.95
C GLU A 485 3.98 -23.78 -5.62
N LEU A 486 2.76 -23.45 -6.03
CA LEU A 486 1.55 -24.15 -5.62
C LEU A 486 0.83 -24.82 -6.78
N LEU A 487 0.36 -26.05 -6.53
CA LEU A 487 -0.61 -26.75 -7.36
C LEU A 487 -1.95 -26.81 -6.64
N LEU A 488 -3.01 -26.69 -7.43
CA LEU A 488 -4.39 -26.67 -6.98
C LEU A 488 -5.16 -27.74 -7.76
N TYR A 489 -5.58 -28.81 -7.10
CA TYR A 489 -6.62 -29.67 -7.65
C TYR A 489 -7.99 -29.15 -7.21
N THR A 490 -8.79 -28.67 -8.15
CA THR A 490 -10.10 -28.07 -7.84
C THR A 490 -11.07 -28.24 -9.01
N ARG A 491 -12.36 -27.99 -8.74
CA ARG A 491 -13.43 -27.97 -9.74
C ARG A 491 -13.64 -26.56 -10.26
N ILE A 492 -13.62 -26.40 -11.59
CA ILE A 492 -13.93 -25.17 -12.29
C ILE A 492 -15.38 -25.19 -12.77
N LEU A 493 -16.09 -24.10 -12.50
CA LEU A 493 -17.42 -23.80 -13.05
C LEU A 493 -17.23 -22.74 -14.16
N PRO A 494 -17.41 -23.13 -15.44
CA PRO A 494 -17.32 -22.19 -16.54
C PRO A 494 -18.61 -21.37 -16.67
N PHE A 495 -18.49 -20.05 -16.65
CA PHE A 495 -19.53 -19.12 -17.11
C PHE A 495 -19.18 -18.61 -18.51
N SER A 496 -20.12 -17.92 -19.15
CA SER A 496 -19.93 -17.42 -20.52
C SER A 496 -18.76 -16.46 -20.68
N THR A 497 -18.38 -15.72 -19.62
CA THR A 497 -17.34 -14.68 -19.69
C THR A 497 -16.23 -14.81 -18.65
N PHE A 498 -16.32 -15.76 -17.71
CA PHE A 498 -15.30 -15.99 -16.67
C PHE A 498 -15.42 -17.41 -16.09
N ASN A 499 -14.41 -17.83 -15.32
CA ASN A 499 -14.43 -19.08 -14.56
C ASN A 499 -14.41 -18.79 -13.06
N ILE A 500 -14.98 -19.69 -12.26
CA ILE A 500 -14.83 -19.71 -10.80
C ILE A 500 -14.54 -21.12 -10.31
N THR A 501 -14.06 -21.23 -9.08
CA THR A 501 -14.03 -22.51 -8.37
C THR A 501 -15.34 -22.79 -7.64
N SER A 502 -15.72 -24.06 -7.50
CA SER A 502 -16.75 -24.46 -6.55
C SER A 502 -16.36 -25.70 -5.77
N GLY A 503 -16.69 -25.73 -4.49
CA GLY A 503 -16.47 -26.88 -3.64
C GLY A 503 -15.13 -26.89 -2.93
N ILE A 504 -14.56 -28.08 -2.80
CA ILE A 504 -13.31 -28.32 -2.09
C ILE A 504 -12.11 -28.28 -3.03
N SER A 505 -10.98 -27.82 -2.50
CA SER A 505 -9.70 -27.73 -3.20
C SER A 505 -8.63 -28.52 -2.46
N PHE A 506 -7.75 -29.19 -3.19
CA PHE A 506 -6.59 -29.89 -2.64
C PHE A 506 -5.31 -29.20 -3.11
N LEU A 507 -4.47 -28.82 -2.16
CA LEU A 507 -3.22 -28.09 -2.41
C LEU A 507 -2.02 -29.02 -2.33
N PHE A 508 -1.07 -28.82 -3.24
CA PHE A 508 0.19 -29.55 -3.31
C PHE A 508 1.35 -28.61 -3.65
N GLY A 509 2.58 -29.06 -3.40
CA GLY A 509 3.78 -28.37 -3.87
C GLY A 509 3.98 -28.56 -5.38
N LYS A 510 4.53 -27.55 -6.06
CA LYS A 510 4.83 -27.63 -7.50
C LYS A 510 5.72 -28.81 -7.89
N ASP A 511 6.69 -29.14 -7.05
CA ASP A 511 7.62 -30.24 -7.31
C ASP A 511 6.93 -31.61 -7.39
N ASP A 512 5.71 -31.74 -6.85
CA ASP A 512 4.94 -32.97 -6.88
C ASP A 512 4.22 -33.20 -8.22
N ALA A 513 4.20 -32.21 -9.13
CA ALA A 513 3.45 -32.28 -10.39
C ALA A 513 3.68 -33.57 -11.19
N PRO A 514 4.94 -34.03 -11.45
CA PRO A 514 5.16 -35.24 -12.23
C PRO A 514 4.61 -36.49 -11.55
N TYR A 515 4.66 -36.54 -10.22
CA TYR A 515 4.13 -37.66 -9.45
C TYR A 515 2.60 -37.66 -9.47
N LEU A 516 1.96 -36.50 -9.23
CA LEU A 516 0.51 -36.35 -9.23
C LEU A 516 -0.09 -36.69 -10.60
N LEU A 517 0.50 -36.21 -11.69
CA LEU A 517 0.06 -36.51 -13.06
C LEU A 517 0.15 -38.01 -13.38
N ASN A 518 1.24 -38.66 -12.97
CA ASN A 518 1.37 -40.12 -13.11
C ASN A 518 0.33 -40.90 -12.28
N GLN A 519 -0.04 -40.41 -11.09
CA GLN A 519 -1.12 -41.02 -10.30
C GLN A 519 -2.48 -40.83 -10.97
N TRP A 520 -2.72 -39.66 -11.58
CA TRP A 520 -3.93 -39.40 -12.35
C TRP A 520 -4.03 -40.29 -13.58
N GLU A 521 -2.98 -40.42 -14.39
CA GLU A 521 -2.99 -41.30 -15.58
C GLU A 521 -3.27 -42.76 -15.20
N LYS A 522 -2.59 -43.27 -14.17
CA LYS A 522 -2.85 -44.63 -13.65
C LYS A 522 -4.27 -44.82 -13.14
N GLN A 523 -4.89 -43.77 -12.61
CA GLN A 523 -6.28 -43.84 -12.16
C GLN A 523 -7.23 -43.82 -13.35
N LYS A 524 -6.97 -42.97 -14.35
CA LYS A 524 -7.71 -42.85 -15.61
C LYS A 524 -7.70 -44.14 -16.44
N GLU A 525 -6.58 -44.87 -16.47
CA GLU A 525 -6.49 -46.17 -17.16
C GLU A 525 -7.32 -47.27 -16.47
N LYS A 526 -7.63 -47.12 -15.18
CA LYS A 526 -8.36 -48.12 -14.38
C LYS A 526 -9.86 -47.85 -14.30
N THR A 527 -10.34 -46.73 -14.82
CA THR A 527 -11.71 -46.27 -14.63
C THR A 527 -12.39 -46.04 -15.97
N GLU A 528 -13.62 -46.55 -16.07
CA GLU A 528 -14.49 -46.25 -17.20
C GLU A 528 -14.73 -44.74 -17.31
N PRO A 529 -14.88 -44.18 -18.52
CA PRO A 529 -15.00 -42.74 -18.74
C PRO A 529 -16.05 -42.04 -17.87
N GLU A 530 -17.23 -42.64 -17.71
CA GLU A 530 -18.35 -42.11 -16.92
C GLU A 530 -18.06 -42.01 -15.43
N ASN A 531 -17.16 -42.85 -14.91
CA ASN A 531 -16.79 -42.89 -13.48
C ASN A 531 -15.49 -42.13 -13.19
N ARG A 532 -14.79 -41.67 -14.24
CA ARG A 532 -13.42 -41.14 -14.12
C ARG A 532 -13.32 -39.98 -13.13
N SER A 533 -14.26 -39.03 -13.20
CA SER A 533 -14.26 -37.84 -12.34
C SER A 533 -14.28 -38.21 -10.85
N ALA A 534 -15.24 -39.06 -10.44
CA ALA A 534 -15.40 -39.49 -9.05
C ALA A 534 -14.17 -40.23 -8.51
N TYR A 535 -13.58 -41.13 -9.30
CA TYR A 535 -12.38 -41.85 -8.89
C TYR A 535 -11.11 -40.98 -8.88
N CYS A 536 -10.98 -40.03 -9.80
CA CYS A 536 -9.89 -39.06 -9.78
C CYS A 536 -10.00 -38.14 -8.56
N PHE A 537 -11.20 -37.64 -8.25
CA PHE A 537 -11.44 -36.87 -7.02
C PHE A 537 -11.01 -37.65 -5.78
N LYS A 538 -11.48 -38.91 -5.64
CA LYS A 538 -11.07 -39.80 -4.54
C LYS A 538 -9.55 -39.97 -4.49
N LYS A 539 -8.91 -40.15 -5.65
CA LYS A 539 -7.47 -40.33 -5.73
C LYS A 539 -6.71 -39.10 -5.26
N PHE A 540 -7.12 -37.90 -5.66
CA PHE A 540 -6.50 -36.66 -5.21
C PHE A 540 -6.76 -36.38 -3.73
N TYR A 541 -7.95 -36.69 -3.20
CA TYR A 541 -8.20 -36.64 -1.75
C TYR A 541 -7.26 -37.56 -0.97
N GLN A 542 -7.04 -38.80 -1.43
CA GLN A 542 -6.09 -39.72 -0.81
C GLN A 542 -4.64 -39.23 -0.87
N LEU A 543 -4.26 -38.57 -1.96
CA LEU A 543 -2.94 -37.96 -2.10
C LEU A 543 -2.79 -36.76 -1.16
N TYR A 544 -3.85 -35.95 -1.02
CA TYR A 544 -3.89 -34.80 -0.11
C TYR A 544 -3.74 -35.21 1.36
N LYS A 545 -4.37 -36.31 1.81
CA LYS A 545 -4.24 -36.78 3.20
C LYS A 545 -2.84 -37.34 3.53
N ARG A 546 -1.94 -37.45 2.56
CA ARG A 546 -0.55 -37.85 2.84
C ARG A 546 0.26 -36.66 3.33
N ALA A 547 0.90 -36.83 4.48
CA ALA A 547 1.69 -35.78 5.13
C ALA A 547 2.90 -35.30 4.31
N ASP A 548 3.38 -36.08 3.33
CA ASP A 548 4.48 -35.71 2.44
C ASP A 548 4.06 -34.96 1.18
N LEU A 549 2.74 -34.80 0.92
CA LEU A 549 2.22 -34.20 -0.31
C LEU A 549 1.21 -33.07 -0.06
N GLY A 550 0.24 -33.28 0.83
CA GLY A 550 -0.84 -32.31 1.04
C GLY A 550 -0.38 -31.09 1.82
N LEU A 551 -0.72 -29.90 1.31
CA LEU A 551 -0.49 -28.64 2.00
C LEU A 551 -1.75 -28.20 2.78
N PRO A 552 -1.60 -27.60 3.98
CA PRO A 552 -2.75 -27.07 4.72
C PRO A 552 -3.44 -25.95 3.94
N LEU A 553 -4.77 -25.88 4.04
CA LEU A 553 -5.59 -24.84 3.40
C LEU A 553 -5.50 -23.47 4.09
N ASP A 554 -4.92 -23.42 5.30
CA ASP A 554 -4.66 -22.17 6.01
C ASP A 554 -3.45 -21.44 5.41
N PHE A 555 -3.70 -20.66 4.36
CA PHE A 555 -2.77 -19.68 3.79
C PHE A 555 -2.33 -18.55 4.77
N GLN A 556 -2.65 -18.67 6.07
CA GLN A 556 -2.36 -17.64 7.08
C GLN A 556 -1.08 -17.88 7.90
N THR A 557 -0.35 -18.99 7.74
CA THR A 557 0.75 -19.30 8.68
C THR A 557 2.10 -19.76 8.12
N THR A 558 2.31 -19.80 6.81
CA THR A 558 3.68 -19.80 6.27
C THR A 558 4.16 -18.37 6.13
N LYS A 559 4.81 -17.90 7.21
CA LYS A 559 5.68 -16.71 7.24
C LYS A 559 6.85 -16.83 6.29
#